data_AF-A0A8S1XT11-F1
#
_entry.id   AF-A0A8S1XT11-F1
#
_cell.length_a   1.000
_cell.length_b   1.000
_cell.length_c   1.000
_cell.angle_alpha   90.00
_cell.angle_beta   90.00
_cell.angle_gamma   90.00
#
_symmetry.space_group_name_H-M   'P 1'
#
loop_
_entity.id
_entity.type
_entity.pdbx_description
1 polymer ?
#
loop_
_entity_poly.entity_id
_entity_poly.type
_entity_poly.pdbx_seq_one_letter_code
_entity_poly.pdbx_strand_id
1 'polypeptide(L)' 'MYIFYKQYKQIRGGGLYNKNCQKHGKWTLLSDNFFMYNLITYIGSFQDGEKVGQWDIMKIQIQDDNLIFEKIGQKIY' A
#
# COMPACT_ATOMS: atom_id res chain seq x y z
N MET A 1 30.54 -16.03 18.17
CA MET A 1 29.10 -15.81 18.42
C MET A 1 28.59 -14.92 17.30
N TYR A 2 27.73 -15.43 16.42
CA TYR A 2 27.17 -14.65 15.31
C TYR A 2 25.75 -14.22 15.68
N ILE A 3 25.47 -12.93 15.64
CA ILE A 3 24.14 -12.37 15.82
C ILE A 3 23.52 -12.25 14.42
N PHE A 4 22.44 -12.98 14.17
CA PHE A 4 21.66 -12.82 12.94
C PHE A 4 20.61 -11.73 13.17
N TYR A 5 20.70 -10.64 12.43
CA TYR A 5 19.66 -9.60 12.42
C TYR A 5 18.52 -10.04 11.49
N LYS A 6 17.32 -10.23 12.05
CA LYS A 6 16.11 -10.47 11.25
C LYS A 6 15.71 -9.15 10.58
N GLN A 7 15.76 -9.10 9.25
CA GLN A 7 15.30 -7.94 8.48
C GLN A 7 13.78 -7.97 8.37
N TYR A 8 13.10 -7.06 9.06
CA TYR A 8 11.64 -6.96 8.99
C TYR A 8 11.21 -6.19 7.74
N LYS A 9 10.31 -6.79 6.95
CA LYS A 9 9.71 -6.13 5.77
C LYS A 9 8.60 -5.20 6.23
N GLN A 10 8.78 -3.90 6.02
CA GLN A 10 7.84 -2.89 6.48
C GLN A 10 6.82 -2.52 5.39
N ILE A 11 5.54 -2.53 5.72
CA ILE A 11 4.45 -2.01 4.87
C ILE A 11 4.18 -0.57 5.31
N ARG A 12 4.16 0.36 4.36
CA ARG A 12 3.85 1.77 4.61
C ARG A 12 2.85 2.26 3.57
N GLY A 13 1.91 3.09 3.99
CA GLY A 13 1.19 3.97 3.09
C GLY A 13 2.07 5.13 2.64
N GLY A 14 1.74 5.75 1.51
CA GLY A 14 2.45 6.94 1.04
C GLY A 14 2.41 7.10 -0.48
N GLY A 15 2.98 8.21 -0.93
CA GLY A 15 3.12 8.58 -2.33
C GLY A 15 3.78 9.95 -2.47
N LEU A 16 3.65 10.54 -3.65
CA LEU A 16 4.28 11.82 -3.98
C LEU A 16 3.33 12.99 -3.77
N TYR A 17 3.88 14.14 -3.40
CA TYR A 17 3.17 15.40 -3.38
C TYR A 17 3.66 16.30 -4.52
N ASN A 18 2.75 17.04 -5.15
CA ASN A 18 3.12 18.06 -6.13
C ASN A 18 3.61 19.36 -5.43
N LYS A 19 4.00 20.36 -6.21
CA LYS A 19 4.50 21.65 -5.71
C LYS A 19 3.48 22.44 -4.87
N ASN A 20 2.20 22.10 -5.00
CA ASN A 20 1.10 22.69 -4.25
C ASN A 20 0.75 21.87 -2.99
N CYS A 21 1.62 20.95 -2.58
CA CYS A 21 1.42 20.05 -1.43
C CYS A 21 0.17 19.14 -1.56
N GLN A 22 -0.28 18.86 -2.79
CA GLN A 22 -1.39 17.92 -3.05
C GLN A 22 -0.84 16.55 -3.44
N LYS A 23 -1.59 15.49 -3.13
CA LYS A 23 -1.23 14.12 -3.55
C LYS A 23 -1.17 14.04 -5.07
N HIS A 24 -0.11 13.43 -5.58
CA HIS A 24 0.14 13.29 -7.01
C HIS A 24 0.87 11.97 -7.30
N GLY A 25 0.71 11.44 -8.51
CA GLY A 25 1.37 10.21 -8.97
C GLY A 25 0.87 8.96 -8.24
N LYS A 26 1.69 7.91 -8.15
CA LYS A 26 1.32 6.64 -7.52
C LYS A 26 1.26 6.74 -6.00
N TRP A 27 0.24 6.12 -5.42
CA TRP A 27 -0.01 6.08 -3.99
C TRP A 27 -0.39 4.68 -3.52
N THR A 28 0.05 4.34 -2.32
CA THR A 28 -0.43 3.21 -1.53
C THR A 28 -1.21 3.76 -0.34
N LEU A 29 -2.48 3.39 -0.23
CA LEU A 29 -3.32 3.71 0.92
C LEU A 29 -3.51 2.43 1.74
N LEU A 30 -3.40 2.54 3.06
CA LEU A 30 -3.77 1.47 3.97
C LEU A 30 -5.28 1.58 4.25
N SER A 31 -5.97 0.45 4.43
CA SER A 31 -7.36 0.47 4.88
C SER A 31 -7.48 1.01 6.30
N ASP A 32 -8.65 1.56 6.65
CA ASP A 32 -8.87 2.05 8.03
C ASP A 32 -8.83 0.90 9.06
N ASN A 33 -9.17 -0.31 8.62
CA ASN A 33 -9.10 -1.54 9.42
C ASN A 33 -7.78 -2.31 9.20
N PHE A 34 -6.69 -1.61 8.88
CA PHE A 34 -5.37 -2.22 8.67
C PHE A 34 -4.82 -2.75 9.99
N PHE A 35 -5.25 -3.96 10.35
CA PHE A 35 -4.86 -4.68 11.56
C PHE A 35 -4.27 -6.05 11.20
N MET A 36 -3.70 -6.73 12.20
CA MET A 36 -2.91 -7.96 12.08
C MET A 36 -3.45 -9.03 11.11
N TYR A 37 -4.78 -9.15 10.94
CA TYR A 37 -5.42 -10.13 10.05
C TYR A 37 -6.14 -9.53 8.83
N ASN A 38 -6.21 -8.20 8.73
CA ASN A 38 -6.95 -7.45 7.70
C ASN A 38 -6.04 -6.42 7.02
N LEU A 39 -4.96 -6.91 6.40
CA LEU A 39 -3.98 -6.07 5.73
C LEU A 39 -4.43 -5.74 4.31
N ILE A 40 -5.42 -4.86 4.16
CA ILE A 40 -5.89 -4.39 2.84
C ILE A 40 -5.20 -3.08 2.49
N THR A 41 -4.73 -2.98 1.24
CA THR A 41 -4.16 -1.74 0.70
C THR A 41 -4.76 -1.41 -0.65
N TYR A 42 -4.80 -0.11 -0.97
CA TYR A 42 -5.28 0.41 -2.24
C TYR A 42 -4.13 1.06 -2.98
N ILE A 43 -3.87 0.60 -4.20
CA ILE A 43 -2.78 1.10 -5.03
C ILE A 43 -3.38 1.74 -6.27
N GLY A 44 -3.09 3.01 -6.48
CA GLY A 44 -3.57 3.76 -7.63
C GLY A 44 -2.84 5.07 -7.76
N SER A 45 -3.40 6.00 -8.55
CA SER A 45 -2.78 7.30 -8.78
C SER A 45 -3.66 8.45 -8.32
N PHE A 46 -3.01 9.49 -7.82
CA PHE A 46 -3.61 10.78 -7.58
C PHE A 46 -3.18 11.77 -8.65
N GLN A 47 -4.08 12.69 -9.03
CA GLN A 47 -3.79 13.87 -9.81
C GLN A 47 -4.43 15.07 -9.10
N ASP A 48 -3.61 16.08 -8.80
CA ASP A 48 -4.02 17.32 -8.13
C ASP A 48 -4.87 17.13 -6.86
N GLY A 49 -4.56 16.07 -6.10
CA GLY A 49 -5.24 15.73 -4.84
C GLY A 49 -6.41 14.76 -4.99
N GLU A 50 -6.82 14.42 -6.22
CA GLU A 50 -7.96 13.53 -6.49
C GLU A 50 -7.51 12.14 -6.97
N LYS A 51 -8.28 11.11 -6.62
CA LYS A 51 -8.04 9.74 -7.12
C LYS A 51 -8.42 9.68 -8.59
N VAL A 52 -7.55 9.11 -9.42
CA VAL A 52 -7.80 8.96 -10.85
C VAL A 52 -7.50 7.54 -11.32
N GLY A 53 -8.24 7.11 -12.34
CA GLY A 53 -8.00 5.87 -13.06
C GLY A 53 -8.29 4.63 -12.22
N GLN A 54 -7.58 3.54 -12.53
CA GLN A 54 -7.77 2.28 -11.85
C GLN A 54 -7.02 2.24 -10.51
N TRP A 55 -7.76 1.84 -9.47
CA TRP A 55 -7.27 1.60 -8.13
C TRP A 55 -7.42 0.13 -7.78
N ASP A 56 -6.29 -0.55 -7.61
CA ASP A 56 -6.25 -1.97 -7.26
C ASP A 56 -6.40 -2.14 -5.74
N ILE A 57 -7.21 -3.12 -5.35
CA ILE A 57 -7.41 -3.53 -3.97
C ILE A 57 -6.55 -4.77 -3.75
N MET A 58 -5.54 -4.63 -2.90
CA MET A 58 -4.58 -5.69 -2.60
C MET A 58 -4.79 -6.19 -1.17
N LYS A 59 -4.93 -7.51 -1.01
CA LYS A 59 -4.81 -8.18 0.28
C LYS A 59 -3.36 -8.58 0.49
N ILE A 60 -2.81 -8.23 1.65
CA ILE A 60 -1.46 -8.65 2.04
C ILE A 60 -1.59 -9.86 2.96
N GLN A 61 -0.87 -10.92 2.61
CA GLN A 61 -0.81 -12.15 3.39
C GLN A 61 0.63 -12.33 3.89
N ILE A 62 0.79 -12.80 5.12
CA ILE A 62 2.09 -13.17 5.67
C ILE A 62 2.21 -14.69 5.57
N GLN A 63 3.17 -15.18 4.79
CA GLN A 63 3.47 -16.61 4.65
C GLN A 63 4.97 -16.80 4.88
N ASP A 64 5.34 -17.61 5.88
CA ASP A 64 6.73 -17.93 6.22
C ASP A 64 7.64 -16.68 6.28
N ASP A 65 7.21 -15.67 7.04
CA ASP A 65 7.84 -14.34 7.17
C ASP A 65 7.88 -13.47 5.88
N ASN A 66 7.32 -13.95 4.76
CA ASN A 66 7.20 -13.20 3.51
C ASN A 66 5.84 -12.51 3.37
N LEU A 67 5.85 -11.34 2.73
CA LEU A 67 4.63 -10.62 2.36
C LEU A 67 4.24 -10.97 0.92
N ILE A 68 3.05 -11.55 0.78
CA ILE A 68 2.39 -11.83 -0.50
C ILE A 68 1.31 -10.79 -0.73
N PHE A 69 1.29 -10.21 -1.93
CA PHE A 69 0.29 -9.24 -2.34
C PHE A 69 -0.63 -9.90 -3.34
N GLU A 70 -1.89 -10.07 -2.97
CA GLU A 70 -2.93 -10.67 -3.78
C GLU A 70 -3.92 -9.59 -4.21
N LYS A 71 -4.12 -9.42 -5.52
CA LYS A 71 -5.15 -8.51 -6.02
C LYS A 71 -6.52 -9.15 -5.83
N ILE A 72 -7.37 -8.54 -5.01
CA ILE A 72 -8.71 -9.04 -4.69
C ILE A 72 -9.83 -8.21 -5.36
N GLY A 73 -9.48 -7.09 -5.98
CA GLY A 73 -10.45 -6.27 -6.68
C GLY A 73 -9.82 -5.02 -7.29
N GLN A 74 -10.67 -4.23 -7.93
CA GLN A 74 -10.28 -2.93 -8.48
C GLN A 74 -11.50 -2.00 -8.52
N LYS A 75 -11.23 -0.69 -8.51
CA LYS A 75 -12.23 0.36 -8.70
C LYS A 75 -11.70 1.40 -9.66
N ILE A 76 -12.56 1.90 -10.54
CA ILE A 76 -12.24 2.99 -11.47
C ILE A 76 -12.76 4.30 -10.87
N TYR A 77 -11.94 5.34 -10.93
CA TYR A 77 -12.21 6.70 -10.47
C TYR A 77 -12.02 7.69 -11.62
#